data_AF-A0A8B6H0G7-F1
#
_entry.id   AF-A0A8B6H0G7-F1
#
_cell.length_a   1.000
_cell.length_b   1.000
_cell.length_c   1.000
_cell.angle_alpha   90.00
_cell.angle_beta   90.00
_cell.angle_gamma   90.00
#
_symmetry.space_group_name_H-M   'P 1'
#
loop_
_entity.id
_entity.type
_entity.pdbx_description
1 polymer ?
#
loop_
_entity_poly.entity_id
_entity_poly.type
_entity_poly.pdbx_seq_one_letter_code
_entity_poly.pdbx_strand_id
1 'polypeptide(L)'
;MEAENNRRYASLKEPETDKDKVPYKYLKDCLNTSEICIIERIEEQGKTHAYLRDCHYTGRSYSIQDPRFDDLDPSLNHTTCIYEKGSSKKLVCVTICNTDFCNGPQITGGSILQIQTWLNVLCAVVVILRHIS
;
A
#
# COMPACT_ATOMS: atom_id res chain seq x y z
N MET A 1 6.92 -13.42 36.01
CA MET A 1 6.33 -12.64 34.90
C MET A 1 6.57 -13.27 33.52
N GLU A 2 6.81 -14.59 33.42
CA GLU A 2 6.97 -15.26 32.11
C GLU A 2 5.79 -16.18 31.75
N ALA A 3 4.89 -16.47 32.71
CA ALA A 3 3.79 -17.42 32.50
C ALA A 3 2.58 -16.82 31.73
N GLU A 4 2.48 -15.49 31.60
CA GLU A 4 1.34 -14.83 30.95
C GLU A 4 1.57 -14.57 29.46
N ASN A 5 2.83 -14.55 29.01
CA ASN A 5 3.19 -14.36 27.60
C ASN A 5 2.88 -15.62 26.75
N ASN A 6 2.89 -16.81 27.38
CA ASN A 6 2.69 -18.08 26.68
C ASN A 6 1.21 -18.48 26.48
N ARG A 7 0.24 -17.75 27.06
CA ARG A 7 -1.20 -18.03 26.82
C ARG A 7 -1.76 -17.35 25.58
N ARG A 8 -1.14 -16.26 25.09
CA ARG A 8 -1.66 -15.54 23.90
C ARG A 8 -1.30 -16.20 22.57
N TYR A 9 -0.26 -17.03 22.54
CA TYR A 9 0.05 -17.86 21.35
C TYR A 9 -0.82 -19.11 21.23
N ALA A 10 -1.55 -19.50 22.29
CA ALA A 10 -2.40 -20.69 22.30
C ALA A 10 -3.83 -20.47 21.75
N SER A 11 -4.14 -19.28 21.23
CA SER A 11 -5.44 -18.96 20.64
C SER A 11 -5.36 -18.52 19.18
N LEU A 12 -4.37 -19.04 18.44
CA LEU A 12 -4.48 -19.19 16.99
C LEU A 12 -5.06 -20.58 16.74
N LYS A 13 -6.36 -20.74 16.94
CA LYS A 13 -7.09 -21.84 16.31
C LYS A 13 -7.05 -21.55 14.81
N GLU A 14 -6.27 -22.32 14.08
CA GLU A 14 -6.33 -22.34 12.62
C GLU A 14 -7.81 -22.58 12.23
N PRO A 15 -8.45 -21.67 11.49
CA PRO A 15 -9.80 -21.93 11.02
C PRO A 15 -9.76 -23.11 10.06
N GLU A 16 -10.64 -24.08 10.30
CA GLU A 16 -10.85 -25.24 9.44
C GLU A 16 -11.02 -24.77 7.99
N THR A 17 -10.29 -25.42 7.09
CA THR A 17 -10.19 -25.07 5.68
C THR A 17 -11.54 -25.27 4.98
N ASP A 18 -12.33 -24.21 4.88
CA ASP A 18 -13.38 -24.09 3.87
C ASP A 18 -12.70 -23.82 2.51
N LYS A 19 -12.70 -24.84 1.65
CA LYS A 19 -11.95 -24.85 0.37
C LYS A 19 -12.55 -23.97 -0.71
N ASP A 20 -13.61 -23.24 -0.43
CA ASP A 20 -14.32 -22.41 -1.40
C ASP A 20 -14.60 -20.99 -0.86
N LYS A 21 -13.57 -20.17 -0.57
CA LYS A 21 -13.72 -18.69 -0.52
C LYS A 21 -12.44 -17.84 -0.44
N VAL A 22 -12.31 -16.99 -1.46
CA VAL A 22 -11.60 -15.71 -1.59
C VAL A 22 -10.06 -15.74 -1.79
N PRO A 23 -9.55 -15.21 -2.93
CA PRO A 23 -8.13 -15.08 -3.16
C PRO A 23 -7.59 -13.90 -2.34
N TYR A 24 -6.72 -14.20 -1.38
CA TYR A 24 -5.91 -13.26 -0.60
C TYR A 24 -6.67 -12.12 0.10
N LYS A 25 -7.18 -12.37 1.31
CA LYS A 25 -7.72 -11.32 2.18
C LYS A 25 -7.05 -11.37 3.55
N TYR A 26 -5.76 -11.01 3.62
CA TYR A 26 -5.16 -10.63 4.90
C TYR A 26 -5.76 -9.28 5.30
N LEU A 27 -6.92 -9.32 5.95
CA LEU A 27 -7.50 -8.18 6.65
C LEU A 27 -7.07 -8.27 8.10
N LYS A 28 -6.39 -7.22 8.56
CA LYS A 28 -6.01 -7.09 9.96
C LYS A 28 -6.94 -6.07 10.59
N ASP A 29 -7.70 -6.49 11.58
CA ASP A 29 -8.46 -5.56 12.42
C ASP A 29 -7.50 -4.86 13.37
N CYS A 30 -7.37 -3.56 13.20
CA CYS A 30 -6.60 -2.69 14.08
C CYS A 30 -7.32 -2.64 15.44
N LEU A 31 -6.70 -3.15 16.50
CA LEU A 31 -7.37 -3.48 17.77
C LEU A 31 -7.79 -2.24 18.58
N ASN A 32 -7.26 -1.07 18.25
CA ASN A 32 -7.57 0.19 18.92
C ASN A 32 -8.18 1.21 17.96
N THR A 33 -9.17 1.97 18.43
CA THR A 33 -9.86 3.04 17.68
C THR A 33 -8.96 4.23 17.33
N SER A 34 -7.72 4.24 17.83
CA SER A 34 -6.71 5.28 17.59
C SER A 34 -5.61 4.81 16.62
N GLU A 35 -5.75 3.63 16.02
CA GLU A 35 -4.78 3.10 15.06
C GLU A 35 -5.00 3.69 13.66
N ILE A 36 -3.91 4.10 13.01
CA ILE A 36 -3.90 4.54 11.62
C ILE A 36 -3.30 3.44 10.75
N CYS A 37 -3.64 3.43 9.47
CA CYS A 37 -2.99 2.53 8.52
C CYS A 37 -1.64 3.12 8.07
N ILE A 38 -0.67 2.23 7.87
CA ILE A 38 0.66 2.58 7.35
C ILE A 38 0.96 1.77 6.08
N ILE A 39 1.68 2.43 5.16
CA ILE A 39 2.40 1.82 4.05
C ILE A 39 3.87 2.23 4.14
N GLU A 40 4.78 1.28 4.18
CA GLU A 40 6.22 1.53 4.08
C GLU A 40 6.77 0.87 2.82
N ARG A 41 7.50 1.64 2.01
CA ARG A 41 8.16 1.17 0.79
C ARG A 41 9.65 1.44 0.90
N ILE A 42 10.44 0.39 0.77
CA ILE A 42 11.90 0.46 0.77
C ILE A 42 12.37 0.14 -0.64
N GLU A 43 13.07 1.07 -1.27
CA GLU A 43 13.73 0.86 -2.55
C GLU A 43 15.24 0.87 -2.40
N GLU A 44 15.89 -0.01 -3.13
CA GLU A 44 17.34 -0.09 -3.24
C GLU A 44 17.70 -0.22 -4.73
N GLN A 45 18.54 0.68 -5.23
CA GLN A 45 18.95 0.71 -6.66
C GLN A 45 17.76 0.76 -7.64
N GLY A 46 16.68 1.46 -7.28
CA GLY A 46 15.47 1.58 -8.10
C GLY A 46 14.58 0.34 -8.14
N LYS A 47 14.90 -0.69 -7.34
CA LYS A 47 14.04 -1.87 -7.15
C LYS A 47 13.38 -1.80 -5.78
N THR A 48 12.09 -2.14 -5.73
CA THR A 48 11.38 -2.27 -4.45
C THR A 48 11.90 -3.49 -3.72
N HIS A 49 12.58 -3.27 -2.60
CA HIS A 49 13.15 -4.30 -1.74
C HIS A 49 12.13 -4.80 -0.72
N ALA A 50 11.35 -3.88 -0.14
CA ALA A 50 10.28 -4.21 0.79
C ALA A 50 9.06 -3.30 0.57
N TYR A 51 7.89 -3.87 0.82
CA TYR A 51 6.62 -3.16 0.82
C TYR A 51 5.79 -3.71 2.00
N LEU A 52 5.65 -2.92 3.05
CA LEU A 52 4.96 -3.29 4.28
C LEU A 52 3.65 -2.52 4.42
N ARG A 53 2.64 -3.19 4.97
CA ARG A 53 1.33 -2.63 5.30
C ARG A 53 0.99 -3.10 6.70
N ASP A 54 0.66 -2.17 7.59
CA ASP A 54 0.26 -2.51 8.95
C ASP A 54 -0.70 -1.46 9.54
N CYS A 55 -1.12 -1.70 10.78
CA CYS A 55 -1.69 -0.71 11.68
C CYS A 55 -0.53 -0.03 12.44
N HIS A 56 -0.54 1.29 12.54
CA HIS A 56 0.40 2.08 13.31
C HIS A 56 -0.29 2.61 14.57
N TYR A 57 0.30 2.30 15.73
CA TYR A 57 0.01 2.97 16.98
C TYR A 57 1.10 4.02 17.21
N THR A 58 0.70 5.24 17.55
CA THR A 58 1.59 6.39 17.81
C THR A 58 2.78 5.95 18.66
N GLY A 59 3.97 5.84 18.06
CA GLY A 59 5.21 5.65 18.83
C GLY A 59 6.25 4.66 18.34
N ARG A 60 6.06 3.91 17.23
CA ARG A 60 7.12 3.28 16.38
C ARG A 60 6.52 2.13 15.55
N SER A 61 6.41 2.30 14.24
CA SER A 61 6.16 1.16 13.33
C SER A 61 6.91 1.24 12.01
N TYR A 62 7.85 2.18 11.89
CA TYR A 62 8.70 2.33 10.70
C TYR A 62 9.99 1.54 10.89
N SER A 63 10.53 1.00 9.81
CA SER A 63 11.84 0.34 9.84
C SER A 63 12.98 1.32 10.15
N ILE A 64 12.76 2.62 9.94
CA ILE A 64 13.71 3.70 10.20
C ILE A 64 13.08 4.77 11.12
N GLN A 65 13.86 5.24 12.09
CA GLN A 65 13.52 6.40 12.91
C GLN A 65 14.16 7.64 12.31
N ASP A 66 13.35 8.53 11.74
CA ASP A 66 13.79 9.81 11.17
C ASP A 66 12.77 10.91 11.53
N PRO A 67 13.21 12.10 11.97
CA PRO A 67 12.30 13.18 12.40
C PRO A 67 11.29 13.63 11.34
N ARG A 68 11.58 13.38 10.06
CA ARG A 68 10.63 13.68 8.96
C ARG A 68 9.34 12.86 9.03
N PHE A 69 9.31 11.81 9.84
CA PHE A 69 8.14 10.95 10.04
C PHE A 69 7.37 11.22 11.33
N ASP A 70 7.83 12.16 12.18
CA ASP A 70 7.25 12.37 13.50
C ASP A 70 5.86 13.04 13.45
N ASP A 71 5.64 13.95 12.49
CA ASP A 71 4.43 14.79 12.41
C ASP A 71 3.63 14.55 11.13
N LEU A 72 3.56 13.31 10.66
CA LEU A 72 2.72 12.98 9.50
C LEU A 72 1.24 13.10 9.90
N ASP A 73 0.45 13.78 9.07
CA ASP A 73 -1.01 13.88 9.23
C ASP A 73 -1.72 12.75 8.45
N PRO A 74 -2.38 11.80 9.14
CA PRO A 74 -3.08 10.69 8.49
C PRO A 74 -4.31 11.10 7.69
N SER A 75 -4.84 12.31 7.88
CA SER A 75 -6.00 12.79 7.10
C SER A 75 -5.60 13.21 5.67
N LEU A 76 -4.32 13.49 5.45
CA LEU A 76 -3.81 13.98 4.16
C LEU A 76 -3.40 12.86 3.21
N ASN A 77 -3.22 11.62 3.68
CA ASN A 77 -2.73 10.49 2.87
C ASN A 77 -1.42 10.79 2.14
N HIS A 78 -0.57 11.65 2.70
CA HIS A 78 0.67 12.05 2.08
C HIS A 78 1.76 11.00 2.25
N THR A 79 2.63 10.92 1.23
CA THR A 79 3.82 10.07 1.26
C THR A 79 5.04 10.93 1.51
N THR A 80 5.80 10.61 2.56
CA THR A 80 7.08 11.25 2.86
C THR A 80 8.20 10.26 2.62
N CYS A 81 9.27 10.70 1.98
CA CYS A 81 10.40 9.84 1.66
C CYS A 81 11.71 10.39 2.21
N ILE A 82 12.58 9.48 2.61
CA ILE A 82 13.93 9.77 3.04
C ILE A 82 14.93 8.94 2.23
N TYR A 83 16.07 9.54 1.96
CA TYR A 83 17.20 8.83 1.39
C TYR A 83 18.20 8.52 2.50
N GLU A 84 18.33 7.24 2.83
CA GLU A 84 19.29 6.77 3.81
C GLU A 84 20.69 6.69 3.17
N LYS A 85 21.58 7.56 3.64
CA LYS A 85 22.98 7.60 3.19
C LYS A 85 23.76 6.51 3.95
N GLY A 86 24.04 5.41 3.28
CA GLY A 86 24.81 4.28 3.81
C GLY A 86 25.26 3.33 2.69
N SER A 87 25.77 2.15 3.04
CA SER A 87 26.34 1.17 2.10
C SER A 87 25.37 0.70 1.01
N SER A 88 24.07 0.70 1.31
CA SER A 88 23.00 0.19 0.44
C SER A 88 22.18 1.27 -0.27
N LYS A 89 22.37 2.57 0.05
CA LYS A 89 21.69 3.69 -0.64
C LYS A 89 20.18 3.46 -0.82
N LYS A 90 19.45 3.44 0.29
CA LYS A 90 18.02 3.11 0.31
C LYS A 90 17.13 4.36 0.25
N LEU A 91 16.05 4.28 -0.50
CA LEU A 91 14.94 5.24 -0.44
C LEU A 91 13.83 4.59 0.39
N VAL A 92 13.48 5.20 1.51
CA VAL A 92 12.39 4.74 2.37
C VAL A 92 11.27 5.74 2.32
N CYS A 93 10.11 5.31 1.85
CA CYS A 93 8.90 6.10 1.73
C CYS A 93 7.83 5.56 2.69
N VAL A 94 7.19 6.47 3.41
CA VAL A 94 6.13 6.19 4.37
C VAL A 94 4.88 6.95 3.96
N THR A 95 3.76 6.24 3.92
CA THR A 95 2.42 6.81 3.77
C THR A 95 1.61 6.40 4.99
N ILE A 96 0.84 7.32 5.56
CA ILE A 96 -0.13 7.01 6.61
C ILE A 96 -1.52 7.50 6.20
N CYS A 97 -2.56 6.79 6.66
CA CYS A 97 -3.94 7.10 6.34
C CYS A 97 -4.89 6.61 7.45
N ASN A 98 -6.05 7.24 7.64
CA ASN A 98 -6.99 6.93 8.74
C ASN A 98 -8.37 6.42 8.29
N THR A 99 -8.52 6.00 7.03
CA THR A 99 -9.77 5.44 6.53
C THR A 99 -9.66 3.93 6.34
N ASP A 100 -10.80 3.24 6.42
CA ASP A 100 -10.84 1.78 6.31
C ASP A 100 -10.21 1.30 4.98
N PHE A 101 -9.30 0.33 5.09
CA PHE A 101 -8.61 -0.31 3.95
C PHE A 101 -7.79 0.64 3.06
N CYS A 102 -7.44 1.84 3.53
CA CYS A 102 -6.69 2.82 2.74
C CYS A 102 -5.26 2.34 2.38
N ASN A 103 -4.68 1.44 3.16
CA ASN A 103 -3.42 0.77 2.85
C ASN A 103 -3.59 -0.49 1.99
N GLY A 104 -4.77 -0.75 1.41
CA GLY A 104 -5.04 -1.92 0.58
C GLY A 104 -4.16 -2.03 -0.68
N PRO A 105 -4.33 -3.11 -1.46
CA PRO A 105 -3.63 -3.29 -2.73
C PRO A 105 -3.79 -2.07 -3.64
N GLN A 106 -2.68 -1.40 -3.92
CA GLN A 106 -2.66 -0.30 -4.89
C GLN A 106 -2.62 -0.92 -6.28
N ILE A 107 -3.54 -0.53 -7.15
CA ILE A 107 -3.49 -0.91 -8.57
C ILE A 107 -2.26 -0.20 -9.14
N THR A 108 -1.14 -0.91 -9.27
CA THR A 108 0.03 -0.37 -9.97
C THR A 108 -0.40 -0.15 -11.42
N GLY A 109 -0.48 1.12 -11.84
CA GLY A 109 -1.11 1.57 -13.08
C GLY A 109 -0.50 0.99 -14.35
N GLY A 110 -0.94 -0.21 -14.72
CA GLY A 110 -0.60 -0.89 -15.97
C GLY A 110 -1.79 -1.09 -16.92
N SER A 111 -2.97 -0.50 -16.66
CA SER A 111 -4.18 -0.80 -17.44
C SER A 111 -5.15 0.37 -17.64
N ILE A 112 -4.67 1.62 -17.78
CA ILE A 112 -5.53 2.74 -18.20
C ILE A 112 -4.84 3.56 -19.31
N LEU A 113 -4.26 2.87 -20.30
CA LEU A 113 -3.73 3.52 -21.51
C LEU A 113 -4.05 2.78 -22.82
N GLN A 114 -5.14 2.00 -22.88
CA GLN A 114 -5.57 1.33 -24.12
C GLN A 114 -6.95 1.76 -24.67
N ILE A 115 -7.67 2.69 -24.03
CA ILE A 115 -9.00 3.11 -24.53
C ILE A 115 -8.92 4.36 -25.44
N GLN A 116 -7.84 5.15 -25.36
CA GLN A 116 -7.77 6.43 -26.10
C GLN A 116 -7.40 6.31 -27.60
N THR A 117 -6.95 5.14 -28.09
CA THR A 117 -6.50 5.01 -29.49
C THR A 117 -7.62 4.68 -30.48
N TRP A 118 -8.77 4.18 -30.04
CA TRP A 118 -9.88 3.79 -30.93
C TRP A 118 -10.79 4.95 -31.34
N LEU A 119 -10.92 5.98 -30.51
CA LEU A 119 -11.73 7.18 -30.82
C LEU A 119 -11.12 8.02 -31.97
N ASN A 120 -9.79 8.10 -32.06
CA ASN A 120 -9.13 8.87 -33.11
C ASN A 120 -9.21 8.19 -34.49
N VAL A 121 -9.21 6.85 -34.53
CA VAL A 121 -9.32 6.10 -35.80
C VAL A 121 -10.72 6.22 -36.39
N LEU A 122 -11.77 6.17 -35.57
CA LEU A 122 -13.15 6.35 -36.03
C LEU A 122 -13.42 7.76 -36.57
N CYS A 123 -12.88 8.82 -35.94
CA CYS A 123 -12.99 10.18 -36.47
C CYS A 123 -12.29 10.33 -37.83
N ALA A 124 -11.09 9.77 -37.99
CA ALA A 124 -10.36 9.85 -39.26
C ALA A 124 -11.11 9.17 -40.41
N VAL A 125 -11.73 8.00 -40.17
CA VAL A 125 -12.51 7.28 -41.19
C VAL A 125 -13.76 8.06 -41.60
N VAL A 126 -14.47 8.70 -40.67
CA VAL A 126 -15.66 9.51 -41.00
C VAL A 126 -15.31 10.75 -41.84
N VAL A 127 -14.18 11.41 -41.55
CA VAL A 127 -13.72 12.57 -42.34
C VAL A 127 -13.34 12.15 -43.76
N ILE A 128 -12.63 11.03 -43.91
CA ILE A 128 -12.24 10.52 -45.23
C ILE A 128 -13.46 10.12 -46.05
N LEU A 129 -14.43 9.41 -45.46
CA LEU A 129 -15.65 9.00 -46.16
C LEU A 129 -16.51 10.20 -46.60
N ARG A 130 -16.50 11.31 -45.86
CA ARG A 130 -17.20 12.55 -46.24
C ARG A 130 -16.54 13.34 -47.38
N HIS A 131 -15.30 13.05 -47.75
CA HIS A 131 -14.61 13.72 -48.86
C HIS A 131 -14.60 12.90 -50.16
N ILE A 132 -15.08 11.66 -50.12
CA ILE A 132 -15.13 10.74 -51.27
C ILE A 132 -16.56 10.65 -51.85
N SER A 133 -17.57 11.18 -51.16
CA SER A 133 -18.95 11.34 -51.67
C SER A 133 -19.19 12.78 -52.11
#